data_AF-A0A2H0ND00-F1
#
_entry.id   AF-A0A2H0ND00-F1
#
_cell.length_a   1.000
_cell.length_b   1.000
_cell.length_c   1.000
_cell.angle_alpha   90.00
_cell.angle_beta   90.00
_cell.angle_gamma   90.00
#
_symmetry.space_group_name_H-M   'P 1'
#
loop_
_entity.id
_entity.type
_entity.pdbx_description
1 polymer ?
#
loop_
_entity_poly.entity_id
_entity_poly.type
_entity_poly.pdbx_seq_one_letter_code
_entity_poly.pdbx_strand_id
1 'polypeptide(L)'
;MELVDKFEREVIKLSDGQLKKSKKELISNMSLPQAFEEKELSDNAFLQSREEEYQGSSGNKIFERVENYLWDDANSASSSLIVKTEDRRQLELNYLLPKDCRFTPSSMFNLESYFDEKEHVKKNKIIRTDLKEYQGMTEAIDYFACRGGLVEYGNLTKKGGMLSLLHEIAHAWQNVYYEHEHNTARASYEETHWSVSSWLHILSDYKKDFDSGNMDKEEFDKHLAHVKKRTKEVGIEFDENNFIYDGRPLEDEEIDIYDRYHKKTFIFKSKKFKDITEDYVGEERNAWAHAIKVLRFLRQQGIDLEPEMKTVKDFQDKVHSTLSSYQQSLEKEAHINMPHKKFTSKAKAA
;
A
#
# COMPACT_ATOMS: atom_id res chain seq x y z
N MET A 1 -1.60 0.61 23.09
CA MET A 1 -1.13 -0.38 24.08
C MET A 1 -1.87 -1.70 23.92
N GLU A 2 -3.19 -1.71 23.75
CA GLU A 2 -4.00 -2.93 23.58
C GLU A 2 -3.62 -3.81 22.37
N LEU A 3 -3.15 -3.22 21.27
CA LEU A 3 -2.69 -3.93 20.05
C LEU A 3 -1.43 -4.77 20.30
N VAL A 4 -0.52 -4.29 21.15
CA VAL A 4 0.73 -4.98 21.52
C VAL A 4 0.41 -6.15 22.44
N ASP A 5 -0.42 -5.90 23.46
CA ASP A 5 -0.90 -6.93 24.37
C ASP A 5 -1.65 -8.06 23.67
N LYS A 6 -2.43 -7.75 22.62
CA LYS A 6 -3.20 -8.76 21.89
C LYS A 6 -2.34 -9.55 20.90
N PHE A 7 -1.44 -8.89 20.17
CA PHE A 7 -0.47 -9.57 19.30
C PHE A 7 0.51 -10.43 20.10
N GLU A 8 1.05 -9.92 21.21
CA GLU A 8 1.88 -10.70 22.13
C GLU A 8 1.10 -11.89 22.71
N ARG A 9 -0.17 -11.72 23.10
CA ARG A 9 -1.02 -12.84 23.54
C ARG A 9 -1.27 -13.88 22.46
N GLU A 10 -1.48 -13.49 21.20
CA GLU A 10 -1.66 -14.44 20.09
C GLU A 10 -0.35 -15.14 19.72
N VAL A 11 0.79 -14.44 19.72
CA VAL A 11 2.11 -15.03 19.50
C VAL A 11 2.54 -15.97 20.64
N ILE A 12 2.22 -15.64 21.89
CA ILE A 12 2.44 -16.51 23.06
C ILE A 12 1.52 -17.74 23.01
N LYS A 13 0.27 -17.60 22.54
CA LYS A 13 -0.61 -18.77 22.31
C LYS A 13 -0.07 -19.71 21.22
N LEU A 14 0.56 -19.15 20.18
CA LEU A 14 1.19 -19.91 19.10
C LEU A 14 2.46 -20.65 19.55
N SER A 15 3.20 -20.14 20.55
CA SER A 15 4.38 -20.83 21.09
C SER A 15 4.02 -22.07 21.93
N ASP A 16 2.83 -22.09 22.53
CA ASP A 16 2.43 -23.12 23.50
C ASP A 16 1.46 -24.18 22.92
N GLY A 17 0.96 -24.00 21.70
CA GLY A 17 -0.11 -24.82 21.14
C GLY A 17 -0.04 -25.09 19.63
N GLN A 18 0.57 -26.22 19.28
CA GLN A 18 0.30 -27.02 18.06
C GLN A 18 0.81 -26.55 16.68
N LEU A 19 1.91 -27.19 16.26
CA LEU A 19 2.07 -27.71 14.89
C LEU A 19 1.00 -28.79 14.63
N LYS A 20 0.10 -28.51 13.69
CA LYS A 20 -0.53 -29.42 12.69
C LYS A 20 -1.94 -28.95 12.38
N LYS A 21 -2.08 -28.07 11.38
CA LYS A 21 -3.34 -27.90 10.64
C LYS A 21 -3.22 -28.52 9.26
N SER A 22 -4.32 -29.11 8.81
CA SER A 22 -4.35 -29.94 7.61
C SER A 22 -4.51 -29.09 6.34
N LYS A 23 -3.95 -29.60 5.22
CA LYS A 23 -3.99 -29.02 3.86
C LYS A 23 -5.38 -28.56 3.38
N LYS A 24 -6.48 -29.04 4.01
CA LYS A 24 -7.86 -28.72 3.65
C LYS A 24 -8.36 -27.38 4.22
N GLU A 25 -7.76 -26.87 5.30
CA GLU A 25 -8.09 -25.55 5.89
C GLU A 25 -7.36 -24.39 5.19
N LEU A 26 -6.19 -24.66 4.58
CA LEU A 26 -5.45 -23.66 3.78
C LEU A 26 -6.21 -23.25 2.51
N ILE A 27 -6.97 -24.16 1.92
CA ILE A 27 -7.74 -23.94 0.69
C ILE A 27 -9.03 -23.15 0.96
N SER A 28 -9.61 -23.24 2.17
CA SER A 28 -10.87 -22.53 2.49
C SER A 28 -10.71 -21.06 2.85
N ASN A 29 -9.48 -20.58 3.12
CA ASN A 29 -9.20 -19.20 3.52
C ASN A 29 -8.76 -18.31 2.33
N MET A 30 -8.92 -18.79 1.10
CA MET A 30 -8.67 -18.01 -0.12
C MET A 30 -9.89 -17.17 -0.53
N SER A 31 -10.45 -16.35 0.37
CA SER A 31 -11.41 -15.32 -0.06
C SER A 31 -10.64 -14.20 -0.77
N LEU A 32 -10.87 -14.06 -2.08
CA LEU A 32 -10.39 -12.93 -2.86
C LEU A 32 -11.02 -11.62 -2.35
N PRO A 33 -10.36 -10.45 -2.52
CA PRO A 33 -10.98 -9.16 -2.22
C PRO A 33 -12.26 -8.97 -3.02
N GLN A 34 -13.32 -8.47 -2.37
CA GLN A 34 -14.63 -8.18 -2.95
C GLN A 34 -14.63 -7.24 -4.17
N ALA A 35 -13.49 -6.62 -4.51
CA ALA A 35 -13.34 -5.75 -5.68
C ALA A 35 -13.08 -6.51 -7.00
N PHE A 36 -12.90 -7.83 -6.94
CA PHE A 36 -12.88 -8.66 -8.13
C PHE A 36 -14.29 -9.21 -8.28
N GLU A 37 -15.04 -8.70 -9.26
CA GLU A 37 -16.27 -9.37 -9.71
C GLU A 37 -15.97 -10.86 -9.78
N GLU A 38 -16.78 -11.66 -9.10
CA GLU A 38 -16.82 -13.12 -9.22
C GLU A 38 -17.16 -13.46 -10.67
N LYS A 39 -16.22 -13.24 -11.58
CA LYS A 39 -16.15 -13.96 -12.83
C LYS A 39 -16.08 -15.39 -12.37
N GLU A 40 -17.18 -16.13 -12.56
CA GLU A 40 -17.29 -17.56 -12.31
C GLU A 40 -15.91 -18.18 -12.57
N LEU A 41 -15.23 -18.57 -11.48
CA LEU A 41 -13.93 -19.20 -11.53
C LEU A 41 -14.15 -20.50 -12.29
N SER A 42 -13.98 -20.45 -13.62
CA SER A 42 -14.28 -21.58 -14.48
C SER A 42 -13.46 -22.79 -14.03
N ASP A 43 -14.01 -23.98 -14.22
CA ASP A 43 -13.39 -25.28 -13.92
C ASP A 43 -12.01 -25.53 -14.60
N ASN A 44 -11.47 -24.55 -15.32
CA ASN A 44 -10.26 -24.63 -16.13
C ASN A 44 -8.99 -24.10 -15.44
N ALA A 45 -9.03 -23.79 -14.14
CA ALA A 45 -7.84 -23.33 -13.41
C ALA A 45 -6.77 -24.44 -13.30
N PHE A 46 -5.53 -24.16 -13.70
CA PHE A 46 -4.40 -25.07 -13.51
C PHE A 46 -3.53 -24.63 -12.33
N LEU A 47 -3.23 -25.55 -11.41
CA LEU A 47 -2.37 -25.29 -10.25
C LEU A 47 -0.91 -25.63 -10.54
N GLN A 48 -0.02 -24.65 -10.32
CA GLN A 48 1.43 -24.83 -10.28
C GLN A 48 1.94 -24.69 -8.84
N SER A 49 2.99 -25.43 -8.49
CA SER A 49 3.66 -25.33 -7.20
C SER A 49 5.17 -25.38 -7.39
N ARG A 50 5.90 -24.59 -6.62
CA ARG A 50 7.37 -24.59 -6.57
C ARG A 50 7.83 -24.39 -5.12
N GLU A 51 8.90 -25.07 -4.75
CA GLU A 51 9.54 -24.96 -3.43
C GLU A 51 11.02 -24.69 -3.61
N GLU A 52 11.55 -23.66 -2.94
CA GLU A 52 12.96 -23.31 -2.97
C GLU A 52 13.48 -22.93 -1.58
N GLU A 53 14.78 -23.16 -1.37
CA GLU A 53 15.52 -22.75 -0.18
C GLU A 53 16.52 -21.67 -0.60
N TYR A 54 16.49 -20.54 0.09
CA TYR A 54 17.40 -19.42 -0.11
C TYR A 54 18.25 -19.19 1.13
N GLN A 55 19.49 -18.80 0.91
CA GLN A 55 20.39 -18.35 1.96
C GLN A 55 20.26 -16.83 2.09
N GLY A 56 19.71 -16.37 3.22
CA GLY A 56 19.72 -14.96 3.58
C GLY A 56 21.14 -14.46 3.83
N SER A 57 21.35 -13.14 3.75
CA SER A 57 22.68 -12.51 3.90
C SER A 57 23.36 -12.77 5.25
N SER A 58 22.62 -13.29 6.21
CA SER A 58 22.97 -13.41 7.62
C SER A 58 23.05 -14.85 8.14
N GLY A 59 23.03 -15.85 7.27
CA GLY A 59 23.11 -17.27 7.68
C GLY A 59 21.75 -17.93 7.89
N ASN A 60 20.67 -17.14 8.02
CA ASN A 60 19.30 -17.64 8.01
C ASN A 60 18.94 -18.28 6.66
N LYS A 61 18.17 -19.38 6.71
CA LYS A 61 17.61 -20.02 5.53
C LYS A 61 16.14 -19.68 5.39
N ILE A 62 15.72 -19.27 4.20
CA ILE A 62 14.34 -18.93 3.89
C ILE A 62 13.81 -20.01 2.96
N PHE A 63 12.79 -20.73 3.40
CA PHE A 63 12.07 -21.69 2.59
C PHE A 63 10.84 -21.01 2.05
N GLU A 64 10.70 -21.02 0.74
CA GLU A 64 9.57 -20.45 0.04
C GLU A 64 8.85 -21.58 -0.70
N ARG A 65 7.55 -21.66 -0.48
CA ARG A 65 6.66 -22.46 -1.31
C ARG A 65 5.67 -21.53 -1.99
N VAL A 66 5.65 -21.49 -3.31
CA VAL A 66 4.70 -20.69 -4.10
C VAL A 66 3.70 -21.63 -4.77
N GLU A 67 2.42 -21.34 -4.59
CA GLU A 67 1.30 -21.96 -5.29
C GLU A 67 0.67 -20.90 -6.22
N ASN A 68 0.48 -21.24 -7.49
CA ASN A 68 -0.05 -20.31 -8.51
C ASN A 68 -1.21 -20.96 -9.26
N TYR A 69 -2.40 -20.38 -9.12
CA TYR A 69 -3.56 -20.73 -9.92
C TYR A 69 -3.54 -19.94 -11.22
N LEU A 70 -3.58 -20.65 -12.35
CA LEU A 70 -3.52 -20.06 -13.68
C LEU A 70 -4.85 -20.23 -14.41
N TRP A 71 -5.35 -19.11 -14.96
CA TRP A 71 -6.41 -19.06 -15.97
C TRP A 71 -5.84 -18.61 -17.30
N ASP A 72 -6.68 -18.51 -18.34
CA ASP A 72 -6.26 -18.10 -19.67
C ASP A 72 -5.63 -16.69 -19.67
N ASP A 73 -6.24 -15.74 -18.95
CA ASP A 73 -5.89 -14.32 -18.94
C ASP A 73 -5.42 -13.78 -17.58
N ALA A 74 -5.35 -14.60 -16.53
CA ALA A 74 -4.99 -14.16 -15.19
C ALA A 74 -4.24 -15.24 -14.39
N ASN A 75 -3.63 -14.83 -13.27
CA ASN A 75 -3.09 -15.74 -12.27
C ASN A 75 -3.40 -15.26 -10.85
N SER A 76 -3.39 -16.18 -9.88
CA SER A 76 -3.44 -15.88 -8.46
C SER A 76 -2.38 -16.70 -7.74
N ALA A 77 -1.29 -16.04 -7.36
CA ALA A 77 -0.21 -16.63 -6.59
C ALA A 77 -0.44 -16.46 -5.08
N SER A 78 0.09 -17.41 -4.33
CA SER A 78 0.20 -17.35 -2.88
C SER A 78 1.46 -18.06 -2.44
N SER A 79 2.02 -17.68 -1.29
CA SER A 79 3.18 -18.36 -0.75
C SER A 79 3.12 -18.66 0.73
N SER A 80 3.84 -19.73 1.08
CA SER A 80 4.23 -20.06 2.43
C SER A 80 5.70 -19.75 2.63
N LEU A 81 6.01 -19.00 3.68
CA LEU A 81 7.36 -18.58 4.02
C LEU A 81 7.75 -19.13 5.38
N ILE A 82 8.86 -19.87 5.42
CA ILE A 82 9.43 -20.41 6.66
C ILE A 82 10.87 -19.94 6.78
N VAL A 83 11.19 -19.26 7.87
CA VAL A 83 12.57 -18.87 8.19
C VAL A 83 13.14 -19.88 9.17
N LYS A 84 14.27 -20.49 8.81
CA LYS A 84 15.09 -21.31 9.72
C LYS A 84 16.33 -20.54 10.13
N THR A 85 16.44 -20.26 11.42
CA THR A 85 17.59 -19.60 12.02
C THR A 85 18.76 -20.57 12.16
N GLU A 86 19.99 -20.04 12.32
CA GLU A 86 21.21 -20.87 12.44
C GLU A 86 21.13 -21.90 13.58
N ASP A 87 20.47 -21.56 14.67
CA ASP A 87 20.21 -22.45 15.82
C ASP A 87 19.09 -23.48 15.58
N ARG A 88 18.64 -23.60 14.34
CA ARG A 88 17.63 -24.56 13.85
C ARG A 88 16.21 -24.31 14.34
N ARG A 89 15.92 -23.17 14.96
CA ARG A 89 14.53 -22.76 15.16
C ARG A 89 13.88 -22.42 13.82
N GLN A 90 12.57 -22.60 13.76
CA GLN A 90 11.79 -22.37 12.55
C GLN A 90 10.63 -21.45 12.90
N LEU A 91 10.42 -20.44 12.08
CA LEU A 91 9.27 -19.55 12.15
C LEU A 91 8.54 -19.61 10.81
N GLU A 92 7.31 -20.13 10.83
CA GLU A 92 6.40 -20.03 9.70
C GLU A 92 5.74 -18.64 9.74
N LEU A 93 6.13 -17.78 8.80
CA LEU A 93 5.73 -16.36 8.79
C LEU A 93 4.22 -16.19 8.56
N ASN A 94 3.55 -17.19 7.98
CA ASN A 94 2.11 -17.15 7.73
C ASN A 94 1.31 -16.99 9.03
N TYR A 95 1.84 -17.41 10.18
CA TYR A 95 1.20 -17.19 11.49
C TYR A 95 1.26 -15.74 11.97
N LEU A 96 2.08 -14.89 11.35
CA LEU A 96 2.13 -13.46 11.68
C LEU A 96 1.05 -12.66 10.94
N LEU A 97 0.40 -13.25 9.94
CA LEU A 97 -0.64 -12.59 9.15
C LEU A 97 -1.99 -12.60 9.88
N PRO A 98 -2.82 -11.57 9.66
CA PRO A 98 -4.22 -11.64 10.02
C PRO A 98 -4.93 -12.79 9.29
N LYS A 99 -6.12 -13.16 9.79
CA LYS A 99 -6.98 -14.14 9.12
C LYS A 99 -7.26 -13.68 7.67
N ASP A 100 -7.34 -14.64 6.76
CA ASP A 100 -7.68 -14.44 5.33
C ASP A 100 -6.65 -13.62 4.53
N CYS A 101 -5.53 -13.24 5.16
CA CYS A 101 -4.38 -12.65 4.48
C CYS A 101 -3.39 -13.73 4.00
N ARG A 102 -2.66 -13.44 2.92
CA ARG A 102 -1.63 -14.36 2.37
C ARG A 102 -0.45 -13.60 1.79
N PHE A 103 0.71 -14.25 1.80
CA PHE A 103 1.87 -13.75 1.08
C PHE A 103 1.76 -14.03 -0.41
N THR A 104 2.33 -13.16 -1.24
CA THR A 104 2.54 -13.41 -2.67
C THR A 104 3.87 -12.79 -3.11
N PRO A 105 4.68 -13.45 -3.95
CA PRO A 105 5.82 -12.79 -4.55
C PRO A 105 5.35 -11.60 -5.39
N SER A 106 5.99 -10.43 -5.25
CA SER A 106 5.61 -9.23 -6.00
C SER A 106 5.75 -9.42 -7.52
N SER A 107 6.75 -10.17 -7.97
CA SER A 107 6.93 -10.48 -9.40
C SER A 107 5.87 -11.41 -9.98
N MET A 108 5.06 -12.05 -9.14
CA MET A 108 3.92 -12.90 -9.55
C MET A 108 2.58 -12.15 -9.54
N PHE A 109 2.59 -10.86 -9.18
CA PHE A 109 1.40 -10.01 -9.16
C PHE A 109 1.61 -8.78 -10.06
N ASN A 110 1.27 -8.93 -11.34
CA ASN A 110 1.42 -7.88 -12.34
C ASN A 110 0.06 -7.27 -12.69
N LEU A 111 -0.07 -5.95 -12.55
CA LEU A 111 -1.27 -5.20 -12.92
C LEU A 111 -0.94 -4.19 -14.02
N GLU A 112 -1.75 -4.20 -15.08
CA GLU A 112 -1.78 -3.14 -16.08
C GLU A 112 -2.95 -2.21 -15.79
N SER A 113 -2.65 -0.94 -15.50
CA SER A 113 -3.67 0.09 -15.37
C SER A 113 -3.96 0.73 -16.73
N TYR A 114 -5.23 0.87 -17.08
CA TYR A 114 -5.66 1.60 -18.27
C TYR A 114 -6.84 2.53 -17.95
N PHE A 115 -7.02 3.57 -18.75
CA PHE A 115 -8.16 4.49 -18.64
C PHE A 115 -9.27 4.02 -19.58
N ASP A 116 -10.45 3.74 -19.03
CA ASP A 116 -11.63 3.46 -19.83
C ASP A 116 -12.26 4.79 -20.25
N GLU A 117 -12.07 5.18 -21.51
CA GLU A 117 -12.60 6.44 -22.03
C GLU A 117 -14.13 6.52 -22.01
N LYS A 118 -14.84 5.39 -22.03
CA LYS A 118 -16.31 5.37 -22.06
C LYS A 118 -16.91 5.59 -20.68
N GLU A 119 -16.32 4.93 -19.69
CA GLU A 119 -16.77 5.04 -18.30
C GLU A 119 -16.09 6.18 -17.56
N HIS A 120 -15.04 6.77 -18.16
CA HIS A 120 -14.18 7.78 -17.53
C HIS A 120 -13.61 7.32 -16.19
N VAL A 121 -13.27 6.03 -16.09
CA VAL A 121 -12.70 5.41 -14.89
C VAL A 121 -11.42 4.66 -15.21
N LYS A 122 -10.51 4.61 -14.24
CA LYS A 122 -9.33 3.76 -14.30
C LYS A 122 -9.73 2.31 -14.03
N LYS A 123 -9.34 1.40 -14.93
CA LYS A 123 -9.49 -0.04 -14.74
C LYS A 123 -8.11 -0.68 -14.62
N ASN A 124 -8.07 -1.83 -13.95
CA ASN A 124 -6.86 -2.64 -13.81
C ASN A 124 -7.10 -4.02 -14.39
N LYS A 125 -6.12 -4.53 -15.12
CA LYS A 125 -6.12 -5.91 -15.62
C LYS A 125 -4.93 -6.66 -15.02
N ILE A 126 -5.17 -7.87 -14.52
CA ILE A 126 -4.10 -8.76 -14.09
C ILE A 126 -3.38 -9.29 -15.34
N ILE A 127 -2.06 -9.20 -15.35
CA ILE A 127 -1.22 -9.83 -16.36
C ILE A 127 -0.83 -11.20 -15.83
N ARG A 128 -1.28 -12.25 -16.53
CA ARG A 128 -0.92 -13.63 -16.22
C ARG A 128 0.61 -13.79 -16.17
N THR A 129 1.09 -14.33 -15.06
CA THR A 129 2.49 -14.71 -14.86
C THR A 129 2.59 -16.21 -14.54
N ASP A 130 3.39 -16.95 -15.31
CA ASP A 130 3.58 -18.39 -15.11
C ASP A 130 4.69 -18.66 -14.09
N LEU A 131 4.53 -19.67 -13.23
CA LEU A 131 5.52 -20.02 -12.21
C LEU A 131 6.83 -20.54 -12.81
N LYS A 132 6.83 -20.97 -14.08
CA LYS A 132 8.04 -21.31 -14.84
C LYS A 132 8.92 -20.09 -15.13
N GLU A 133 8.31 -18.91 -15.22
CA GLU A 133 9.00 -17.64 -15.50
C GLU A 133 9.46 -16.95 -14.21
N TYR A 134 8.85 -17.30 -13.07
CA TYR A 134 9.32 -16.90 -11.76
C TYR A 134 10.76 -17.39 -11.56
N GLN A 135 11.67 -16.54 -11.10
CA GLN A 135 13.07 -16.91 -10.86
C GLN A 135 13.41 -17.01 -9.37
N GLY A 136 12.38 -17.07 -8.52
CA GLY A 136 12.58 -17.03 -7.08
C GLY A 136 12.76 -15.62 -6.53
N MET A 137 12.79 -15.49 -5.21
CA MET A 137 12.86 -14.19 -4.55
C MET A 137 14.20 -13.45 -4.74
N THR A 138 15.29 -14.12 -5.14
CA THR A 138 16.61 -13.48 -5.30
C THR A 138 16.64 -12.51 -6.48
N GLU A 139 15.95 -12.84 -7.56
CA GLU A 139 15.81 -12.02 -8.76
C GLU A 139 14.57 -11.11 -8.71
N ALA A 140 13.78 -11.19 -7.62
CA ALA A 140 12.63 -10.33 -7.46
C ALA A 140 13.04 -8.86 -7.32
N ILE A 141 12.23 -7.98 -7.90
CA ILE A 141 12.30 -6.54 -7.68
C ILE A 141 12.15 -6.29 -6.17
N ASP A 142 12.90 -5.32 -5.65
CA ASP A 142 12.82 -4.91 -4.24
C ASP A 142 11.53 -4.10 -4.00
N TYR A 143 10.39 -4.78 -4.13
CA TYR A 143 9.04 -4.24 -4.03
C TYR A 143 8.23 -4.97 -2.98
N PHE A 144 7.65 -4.22 -2.06
CA PHE A 144 6.83 -4.68 -0.95
C PHE A 144 5.55 -3.84 -0.90
N ALA A 145 4.42 -4.49 -0.68
CA ALA A 145 3.12 -3.82 -0.58
C ALA A 145 2.09 -4.68 0.16
N CYS A 146 1.12 -4.03 0.79
CA CYS A 146 -0.08 -4.68 1.31
C CYS A 146 -1.32 -4.16 0.55
N ARG A 147 -2.08 -5.06 -0.07
CA ARG A 147 -3.26 -4.72 -0.88
C ARG A 147 -4.34 -5.79 -0.77
N GLY A 148 -5.50 -5.45 -0.19
CA GLY A 148 -6.65 -6.37 -0.14
C GLY A 148 -6.29 -7.75 0.43
N GLY A 149 -5.65 -7.81 1.59
CA GLY A 149 -5.24 -9.10 2.19
C GLY A 149 -4.07 -9.81 1.50
N LEU A 150 -3.55 -9.29 0.38
CA LEU A 150 -2.28 -9.74 -0.19
C LEU A 150 -1.14 -8.96 0.45
N VAL A 151 -0.14 -9.69 0.95
CA VAL A 151 1.14 -9.14 1.38
C VAL A 151 2.18 -9.50 0.33
N GLU A 152 2.45 -8.57 -0.55
CA GLU A 152 3.45 -8.66 -1.60
C GLU A 152 4.86 -8.52 -1.01
N TYR A 153 5.76 -9.40 -1.39
CA TYR A 153 7.15 -9.33 -0.95
C TYR A 153 8.13 -9.43 -2.11
N GLY A 154 9.22 -8.69 -1.98
CA GLY A 154 10.34 -8.69 -2.91
C GLY A 154 11.45 -9.62 -2.43
N ASN A 155 12.70 -9.18 -2.59
CA ASN A 155 13.84 -9.99 -2.22
C ASN A 155 14.09 -9.99 -0.69
N LEU A 156 13.76 -11.11 -0.05
CA LEU A 156 13.94 -11.31 1.40
C LEU A 156 15.36 -11.68 1.82
N THR A 157 16.27 -11.98 0.87
CA THR A 157 17.67 -12.33 1.19
C THR A 157 18.56 -11.10 1.39
N LYS A 158 18.07 -9.91 0.99
CA LYS A 158 18.76 -8.63 1.15
C LYS A 158 18.57 -8.06 2.56
N LYS A 159 19.58 -7.31 3.01
CA LYS A 159 19.50 -6.52 4.24
C LYS A 159 18.32 -5.55 4.20
N GLY A 160 17.45 -5.62 5.21
CA GLY A 160 16.22 -4.83 5.30
C GLY A 160 15.00 -5.48 4.64
N GLY A 161 15.16 -6.63 3.97
CA GLY A 161 14.08 -7.35 3.30
C GLY A 161 13.06 -7.91 4.29
N MET A 162 13.52 -8.50 5.40
CA MET A 162 12.61 -9.00 6.44
C MET A 162 11.93 -7.86 7.19
N LEU A 163 12.64 -6.78 7.51
CA LEU A 163 12.01 -5.60 8.11
C LEU A 163 10.93 -4.99 7.19
N SER A 164 11.16 -4.98 5.87
CA SER A 164 10.17 -4.49 4.89
C SER A 164 8.95 -5.42 4.84
N LEU A 165 9.14 -6.74 4.87
CA LEU A 165 8.03 -7.68 4.97
C LEU A 165 7.22 -7.48 6.26
N LEU A 166 7.89 -7.30 7.41
CA LEU A 166 7.23 -7.03 8.68
C LEU A 166 6.46 -5.70 8.68
N HIS A 167 6.91 -4.71 7.90
CA HIS A 167 6.18 -3.46 7.67
C HIS A 167 4.88 -3.71 6.91
N GLU A 168 4.90 -4.52 5.85
CA GLU A 168 3.66 -4.87 5.12
C GLU A 168 2.71 -5.75 5.94
N ILE A 169 3.24 -6.64 6.79
CA ILE A 169 2.43 -7.40 7.75
C ILE A 169 1.73 -6.44 8.72
N ALA A 170 2.40 -5.37 9.15
CA ALA A 170 1.78 -4.35 10.01
C ALA A 170 0.63 -3.64 9.27
N HIS A 171 0.78 -3.32 7.99
CA HIS A 171 -0.33 -2.81 7.17
C HIS A 171 -1.48 -3.81 7.05
N ALA A 172 -1.20 -5.10 6.88
CA ALA A 172 -2.25 -6.12 6.86
C ALA A 172 -3.08 -6.12 8.15
N TRP A 173 -2.43 -6.00 9.32
CA TRP A 173 -3.12 -5.87 10.59
C TRP A 173 -3.90 -4.56 10.73
N GLN A 174 -3.31 -3.44 10.32
CA GLN A 174 -4.01 -2.14 10.29
C GLN A 174 -5.32 -2.25 9.50
N ASN A 175 -5.29 -2.88 8.32
CA ASN A 175 -6.48 -3.09 7.49
C ASN A 175 -7.58 -3.88 8.21
N VAL A 176 -7.23 -4.89 9.00
CA VAL A 176 -8.20 -5.66 9.79
C VAL A 176 -8.76 -4.83 10.95
N TYR A 177 -7.93 -4.07 11.66
CA TYR A 177 -8.37 -3.33 12.84
C TYR A 177 -9.19 -2.08 12.52
N TYR A 178 -9.01 -1.50 11.34
CA TYR A 178 -9.76 -0.31 10.96
C TYR A 178 -11.19 -0.60 10.45
N GLU A 179 -11.62 -1.88 10.37
CA GLU A 179 -12.98 -2.44 10.18
C GLU A 179 -13.97 -1.72 9.24
N HIS A 180 -13.53 -0.73 8.48
CA HIS A 180 -14.32 -0.01 7.48
C HIS A 180 -13.71 -0.34 6.13
N GLU A 181 -14.43 -1.20 5.42
CA GLU A 181 -14.30 -1.50 3.99
C GLU A 181 -13.73 -0.26 3.25
N HIS A 182 -12.51 -0.39 2.71
CA HIS A 182 -11.85 0.57 1.82
C HIS A 182 -11.09 1.78 2.38
N ASN A 183 -10.94 1.98 3.70
CA ASN A 183 -10.27 3.19 4.23
C ASN A 183 -8.95 2.92 4.98
N THR A 184 -7.89 2.52 4.27
CA THR A 184 -6.54 2.80 4.79
C THR A 184 -6.26 4.29 4.62
N ALA A 185 -5.47 4.89 5.50
CA ALA A 185 -5.18 6.33 5.40
C ALA A 185 -4.52 6.68 4.05
N ARG A 186 -3.70 5.76 3.52
CA ARG A 186 -3.15 5.85 2.16
C ARG A 186 -4.24 5.84 1.09
N ALA A 187 -5.18 4.88 1.14
CA ALA A 187 -6.25 4.76 0.16
C ALA A 187 -7.15 6.02 0.17
N SER A 188 -7.50 6.52 1.36
CA SER A 188 -8.27 7.76 1.49
C SER A 188 -7.53 8.97 0.91
N TYR A 189 -6.21 9.06 1.08
CA TYR A 189 -5.38 10.10 0.45
C TYR A 189 -5.39 9.98 -1.07
N GLU A 190 -5.09 8.79 -1.61
CA GLU A 190 -5.01 8.55 -3.06
C GLU A 190 -6.37 8.79 -3.75
N GLU A 191 -7.47 8.32 -3.15
CA GLU A 191 -8.84 8.53 -3.66
C GLU A 191 -9.23 10.01 -3.64
N THR A 192 -8.93 10.71 -2.54
CA THR A 192 -9.24 12.14 -2.42
C THR A 192 -8.40 12.94 -3.42
N HIS A 193 -7.09 12.71 -3.50
CA HIS A 193 -6.20 13.38 -4.46
C HIS A 193 -6.72 13.21 -5.89
N TRP A 194 -7.00 11.97 -6.28
CA TRP A 194 -7.46 11.67 -7.64
C TRP A 194 -8.82 12.27 -7.96
N SER A 195 -9.78 12.18 -7.03
CA SER A 195 -11.13 12.73 -7.23
C SER A 195 -11.09 14.25 -7.44
N VAL A 196 -10.29 14.93 -6.62
CA VAL A 196 -10.16 16.40 -6.66
C VAL A 196 -9.44 16.85 -7.90
N SER A 197 -8.33 16.21 -8.24
CA SER A 197 -7.61 16.45 -9.49
C SER A 197 -8.55 16.31 -10.69
N SER A 198 -9.33 15.22 -10.73
CA SER A 198 -10.26 14.94 -11.84
C SER A 198 -11.38 15.98 -11.94
N TRP A 199 -12.00 16.35 -10.82
CA TRP A 199 -13.08 17.33 -10.84
C TRP A 199 -12.61 18.74 -11.21
N LEU A 200 -11.46 19.16 -10.70
CA LEU A 200 -10.87 20.47 -11.03
C LEU A 200 -10.34 20.49 -12.46
N HIS A 201 -9.84 19.35 -12.97
CA HIS A 201 -9.48 19.21 -14.37
C HIS A 201 -10.68 19.38 -15.30
N ILE A 202 -11.77 18.65 -15.04
CA ILE A 202 -13.02 18.78 -15.79
C ILE A 202 -13.53 20.23 -15.77
N LEU A 203 -13.51 20.87 -14.60
CA LEU A 203 -13.92 22.28 -14.48
C LEU A 203 -12.99 23.22 -15.26
N SER A 204 -11.68 22.95 -15.29
CA SER A 204 -10.71 23.72 -16.07
C SER A 204 -11.00 23.65 -17.57
N ASP A 205 -11.43 22.50 -18.08
CA ASP A 205 -11.77 22.33 -19.48
C ASP A 205 -13.08 23.06 -19.82
N TYR A 206 -14.12 22.95 -18.98
CA TYR A 206 -15.35 23.74 -19.14
C TYR A 206 -15.09 25.25 -19.06
N LYS A 207 -14.21 25.69 -18.17
CA LYS A 207 -13.81 27.10 -18.08
C LYS A 207 -13.15 27.57 -19.38
N LYS A 208 -12.30 26.75 -19.99
CA LYS A 208 -11.67 27.06 -21.28
C LYS A 208 -12.70 27.21 -22.41
N ASP A 209 -13.70 26.33 -22.45
CA ASP A 209 -14.78 26.40 -23.45
C ASP A 209 -15.66 27.64 -23.25
N PHE A 210 -15.99 27.96 -22.01
CA PHE A 210 -16.71 29.19 -21.66
C PHE A 210 -15.91 30.45 -22.05
N ASP A 211 -14.63 30.52 -21.66
CA ASP A 211 -13.75 31.66 -21.97
C ASP A 211 -13.52 31.82 -23.50
N SER A 212 -13.64 30.73 -24.26
CA SER A 212 -13.56 30.72 -25.73
C SER A 212 -14.88 31.02 -26.44
N GLY A 213 -15.99 31.15 -25.71
CA GLY A 213 -17.34 31.37 -26.26
C GLY A 213 -17.99 30.13 -26.87
N ASN A 214 -17.44 28.93 -26.62
CA ASN A 214 -17.99 27.65 -27.09
C ASN A 214 -19.08 27.10 -26.16
N MET A 215 -19.19 27.64 -24.95
CA MET A 215 -20.16 27.27 -23.93
C MET A 215 -20.83 28.53 -23.41
N ASP A 216 -22.15 28.49 -23.22
CA ASP A 216 -22.87 29.60 -22.62
C ASP A 216 -22.74 29.63 -21.09
N LYS A 217 -23.12 30.76 -20.49
CA LYS A 217 -23.01 30.94 -19.05
C LYS A 217 -23.90 29.98 -18.26
N GLU A 218 -25.10 29.69 -18.73
CA GLU A 218 -26.05 28.84 -18.01
C GLU A 218 -25.53 27.40 -17.94
N GLU A 219 -24.93 26.91 -19.03
CA GLU A 219 -24.28 25.62 -19.09
C GLU A 219 -23.04 25.55 -18.18
N PHE A 220 -22.17 26.57 -18.24
CA PHE A 220 -21.00 26.63 -17.36
C PHE A 220 -21.38 26.65 -15.87
N ASP A 221 -22.38 27.47 -15.50
CA ASP A 221 -22.85 27.59 -14.11
C ASP A 221 -23.40 26.24 -13.58
N LYS A 222 -24.02 25.40 -14.44
CA LYS A 222 -24.45 24.05 -14.07
C LYS A 222 -23.27 23.13 -13.74
N HIS A 223 -22.23 23.13 -14.57
CA HIS A 223 -21.02 22.34 -14.33
C HIS A 223 -20.27 22.80 -13.07
N LEU A 224 -20.12 24.11 -12.90
CA LEU A 224 -19.53 24.72 -11.72
C LEU A 224 -20.29 24.34 -10.45
N ALA A 225 -21.62 24.41 -10.46
CA ALA A 225 -22.45 24.00 -9.32
C ALA A 225 -22.29 22.50 -8.98
N HIS A 226 -22.19 21.64 -9.99
CA HIS A 226 -21.97 20.20 -9.80
C HIS A 226 -20.60 19.91 -9.17
N VAL A 227 -19.53 20.54 -9.67
CA VAL A 227 -18.17 20.38 -9.11
C VAL A 227 -18.08 20.96 -7.70
N LYS A 228 -18.68 22.13 -7.43
CA LYS A 228 -18.78 22.71 -6.09
C LYS A 228 -19.51 21.79 -5.10
N LYS A 229 -20.57 21.12 -5.55
CA LYS A 229 -21.28 20.15 -4.72
C LYS A 229 -20.37 18.98 -4.33
N ARG A 230 -19.70 18.35 -5.30
CA ARG A 230 -18.81 17.19 -5.05
C ARG A 230 -17.60 17.54 -4.19
N THR A 231 -16.94 18.66 -4.49
CA THR A 231 -15.79 19.15 -3.70
C THR A 231 -16.20 19.46 -2.26
N LYS A 232 -17.38 20.07 -2.04
CA LYS A 232 -17.90 20.33 -0.70
C LYS A 232 -18.18 19.05 0.10
N GLU A 233 -18.67 17.98 -0.53
CA GLU A 233 -18.90 16.68 0.11
C GLU A 233 -17.60 16.06 0.68
N VAL A 234 -16.45 16.40 0.08
CA VAL A 234 -15.11 16.01 0.58
C VAL A 234 -14.38 17.14 1.32
N GLY A 235 -15.08 18.21 1.70
CA GLY A 235 -14.53 19.30 2.52
C GLY A 235 -13.50 20.17 1.79
N ILE A 236 -13.68 20.38 0.49
CA ILE A 236 -12.81 21.19 -0.36
C ILE A 236 -13.52 22.46 -0.81
N GLU A 237 -12.80 23.57 -0.72
CA GLU A 237 -13.24 24.88 -1.15
C GLU A 237 -12.21 25.45 -2.15
N PHE A 238 -12.66 26.04 -3.25
CA PHE A 238 -11.77 26.62 -4.25
C PHE A 238 -12.35 27.93 -4.79
N ASP A 239 -11.49 28.83 -5.25
CA ASP A 239 -11.88 30.05 -5.96
C ASP A 239 -12.14 29.72 -7.44
N GLU A 240 -13.38 29.90 -7.90
CA GLU A 240 -13.80 29.64 -9.28
C GLU A 240 -13.01 30.44 -10.34
N ASN A 241 -12.42 31.57 -9.95
CA ASN A 241 -11.63 32.40 -10.83
C ASN A 241 -10.14 32.05 -10.79
N ASN A 242 -9.65 31.45 -9.70
CA ASN A 242 -8.22 31.30 -9.40
C ASN A 242 -7.82 29.89 -8.89
N PHE A 243 -8.53 28.84 -9.32
CA PHE A 243 -8.24 27.45 -8.93
C PHE A 243 -7.16 26.77 -9.78
N ILE A 244 -6.69 27.39 -10.86
CA ILE A 244 -5.57 26.90 -11.67
C ILE A 244 -4.31 27.62 -11.20
N TYR A 245 -3.29 26.86 -10.81
CA TYR A 245 -2.04 27.45 -10.29
C TYR A 245 -1.24 28.11 -11.42
N ASP A 246 -0.90 29.37 -11.19
CA ASP A 246 -0.17 30.24 -12.13
C ASP A 246 1.26 30.55 -11.67
N GLY A 247 1.72 29.92 -10.57
CA GLY A 247 3.04 30.19 -9.97
C GLY A 247 3.02 31.23 -8.85
N ARG A 248 1.85 31.76 -8.47
CA ARG A 248 1.75 32.68 -7.32
C ARG A 248 2.11 31.98 -6.00
N PRO A 249 2.60 32.71 -4.99
CA PRO A 249 2.70 32.16 -3.65
C PRO A 249 1.32 31.68 -3.16
N LEU A 250 1.31 30.53 -2.50
CA LEU A 250 0.12 30.03 -1.83
C LEU A 250 -0.21 30.92 -0.63
N GLU A 251 -1.49 31.21 -0.46
CA GLU A 251 -2.04 31.88 0.71
C GLU A 251 -2.19 30.91 1.89
N ASP A 252 -2.55 31.46 3.06
CA ASP A 252 -2.83 30.65 4.24
C ASP A 252 -3.94 29.63 3.95
N GLU A 253 -3.67 28.40 4.39
CA GLU A 253 -4.55 27.23 4.24
C GLU A 253 -4.74 26.72 2.81
N GLU A 254 -4.06 27.31 1.82
CA GLU A 254 -4.06 26.81 0.46
C GLU A 254 -3.19 25.56 0.32
N ILE A 255 -3.67 24.68 -0.56
CA ILE A 255 -3.03 23.45 -0.97
C ILE A 255 -3.00 23.50 -2.49
N ASP A 256 -1.85 23.19 -3.08
CA ASP A 256 -1.79 22.84 -4.48
C ASP A 256 -1.74 21.32 -4.66
N ILE A 257 -2.35 20.82 -5.73
CA ILE A 257 -2.19 19.45 -6.20
C ILE A 257 -1.78 19.42 -7.65
N TYR A 258 -0.89 18.50 -8.00
CA TYR A 258 -0.43 18.28 -9.36
C TYR A 258 -1.16 17.09 -10.01
N ASP A 259 -1.87 17.39 -11.09
CA ASP A 259 -2.45 16.40 -11.99
C ASP A 259 -1.39 15.88 -12.95
N ARG A 260 -0.95 14.63 -12.73
CA ARG A 260 0.10 14.03 -13.56
C ARG A 260 -0.35 13.69 -14.98
N TYR A 261 -1.64 13.41 -15.18
CA TYR A 261 -2.18 13.00 -16.47
C TYR A 261 -2.29 14.20 -17.40
N HIS A 262 -2.76 15.32 -16.86
CA HIS A 262 -3.00 16.53 -17.64
C HIS A 262 -1.93 17.60 -17.46
N LYS A 263 -0.94 17.36 -16.60
CA LYS A 263 0.19 18.25 -16.30
C LYS A 263 -0.27 19.66 -15.88
N LYS A 264 -1.33 19.72 -15.09
CA LYS A 264 -1.90 20.96 -14.53
C LYS A 264 -1.77 20.92 -13.00
N THR A 265 -1.65 22.09 -12.39
CA THR A 265 -1.68 22.22 -10.93
C THR A 265 -2.91 23.01 -10.53
N PHE A 266 -3.61 22.55 -9.50
CA PHE A 266 -4.83 23.19 -8.99
C PHE A 266 -4.67 23.64 -7.55
N ILE A 267 -5.29 24.75 -7.19
CA ILE A 267 -5.27 25.34 -5.84
C ILE A 267 -6.64 25.19 -5.20
N PHE A 268 -6.67 24.80 -3.92
CA PHE A 268 -7.87 24.77 -3.10
C PHE A 268 -7.53 24.92 -1.61
N LYS A 269 -8.54 25.06 -0.76
CA LYS A 269 -8.44 25.02 0.70
C LYS A 269 -9.16 23.78 1.22
N SER A 270 -8.53 23.04 2.12
CA SER A 270 -9.18 21.90 2.77
C SER A 270 -8.44 21.46 4.03
N LYS A 271 -9.10 21.61 5.17
CA LYS A 271 -8.66 20.98 6.42
C LYS A 271 -8.71 19.45 6.32
N LYS A 272 -9.74 18.90 5.66
CA LYS A 272 -9.92 17.45 5.53
C LYS A 272 -8.79 16.81 4.72
N PHE A 273 -8.35 17.43 3.62
CA PHE A 273 -7.21 16.93 2.84
C PHE A 273 -5.92 16.88 3.67
N LYS A 274 -5.69 17.92 4.49
CA LYS A 274 -4.57 17.96 5.43
C LYS A 274 -4.66 16.83 6.45
N ASP A 275 -5.81 16.65 7.10
CA ASP A 275 -6.02 15.62 8.12
C ASP A 275 -5.76 14.21 7.53
N ILE A 276 -6.31 13.92 6.35
CA ILE A 276 -6.08 12.66 5.62
C ILE A 276 -4.59 12.46 5.29
N THR A 277 -3.90 13.53 4.91
CA THR A 277 -2.44 13.47 4.65
C THR A 277 -1.66 13.16 5.92
N GLU A 278 -2.02 13.77 7.06
CA GLU A 278 -1.38 13.48 8.35
C GLU A 278 -1.66 12.06 8.84
N ASP A 279 -2.86 11.55 8.59
CA ASP A 279 -3.23 10.16 8.90
C ASP A 279 -2.40 9.19 8.06
N TYR A 280 -2.21 9.47 6.76
CA TYR A 280 -1.34 8.66 5.90
C TYR A 280 0.10 8.64 6.43
N VAL A 281 0.64 9.79 6.81
CA VAL A 281 1.97 9.89 7.44
C VAL A 281 2.04 9.11 8.75
N GLY A 282 0.99 9.18 9.57
CA GLY A 282 0.89 8.47 10.83
C GLY A 282 0.87 6.95 10.66
N GLU A 283 0.05 6.45 9.73
CA GLU A 283 -0.14 5.03 9.43
C GLU A 283 1.18 4.36 9.03
N GLU A 284 1.90 4.95 8.06
CA GLU A 284 3.21 4.48 7.57
C GLU A 284 4.26 4.45 8.68
N ARG A 285 4.36 5.54 9.46
CA ARG A 285 5.31 5.62 10.57
C ARG A 285 4.99 4.59 11.65
N ASN A 286 3.72 4.36 11.93
CA ASN A 286 3.28 3.34 12.88
C ASN A 286 3.61 1.94 12.36
N ALA A 287 3.40 1.65 11.08
CA ALA A 287 3.73 0.36 10.48
C ALA A 287 5.23 0.04 10.62
N TRP A 288 6.12 1.01 10.32
CA TRP A 288 7.57 0.84 10.57
C TRP A 288 7.91 0.66 12.04
N ALA A 289 7.28 1.43 12.94
CA ALA A 289 7.49 1.27 14.38
C ALA A 289 7.06 -0.13 14.86
N HIS A 290 5.97 -0.68 14.32
CA HIS A 290 5.51 -2.04 14.59
C HIS A 290 6.48 -3.09 14.05
N ALA A 291 6.95 -2.95 12.81
CA ALA A 291 7.94 -3.86 12.22
C ALA A 291 9.21 -3.97 13.09
N ILE A 292 9.73 -2.83 13.56
CA ILE A 292 10.90 -2.78 14.46
C ILE A 292 10.59 -3.46 15.80
N LYS A 293 9.40 -3.24 16.37
CA LYS A 293 9.00 -3.87 17.64
C LYS A 293 8.91 -5.39 17.51
N VAL A 294 8.29 -5.90 16.44
CA VAL A 294 8.17 -7.34 16.18
C VAL A 294 9.56 -7.96 16.01
N LEU A 295 10.44 -7.34 15.21
CA LEU A 295 11.80 -7.84 15.04
C LEU A 295 12.57 -7.89 16.38
N ARG A 296 12.45 -6.85 17.20
CA ARG A 296 13.06 -6.83 18.55
C ARG A 296 12.50 -7.91 19.46
N PHE A 297 11.18 -8.10 19.46
CA PHE A 297 10.51 -9.14 20.24
C PHE A 297 11.03 -10.53 19.83
N LEU A 298 11.06 -10.83 18.53
CA LEU A 298 11.58 -12.11 18.03
C LEU A 298 13.03 -12.33 18.43
N ARG A 299 13.88 -11.30 18.35
CA ARG A 299 15.28 -11.36 18.84
C ARG A 299 15.38 -11.65 20.34
N GLN A 300 14.49 -11.10 21.17
CA GLN A 300 14.43 -11.42 22.60
C GLN A 300 14.02 -12.88 22.83
N GLN A 301 13.16 -13.42 21.98
CA GLN A 301 12.86 -14.85 21.94
C GLN A 301 13.97 -15.67 21.28
N GLY A 302 15.06 -15.04 20.82
CA GLY A 302 16.22 -15.65 20.15
C GLY A 302 16.02 -15.97 18.66
N ILE A 303 14.90 -15.62 18.07
CA ILE A 303 14.66 -15.72 16.63
C ILE A 303 15.10 -14.40 15.99
N ASP A 304 16.34 -14.33 15.52
CA ASP A 304 16.80 -13.16 14.78
C ASP A 304 16.55 -13.36 13.29
N LEU A 305 15.48 -12.74 12.77
CA LEU A 305 15.15 -12.82 11.34
C LEU A 305 16.09 -12.01 10.46
N GLU A 306 16.81 -11.04 11.04
CA GLU A 306 17.64 -10.11 10.29
C GLU A 306 18.95 -9.75 11.05
N PRO A 307 19.83 -10.72 11.32
CA PRO A 307 21.07 -10.54 12.08
C PRO A 307 21.99 -9.43 11.58
N GLU A 308 21.88 -9.04 10.31
CA GLU A 308 22.67 -7.98 9.68
C GLU A 308 22.25 -6.55 10.09
N MET A 309 21.07 -6.39 10.72
CA MET A 309 20.57 -5.10 11.23
C MET A 309 20.85 -4.95 12.74
N LYS A 310 22.11 -4.68 13.09
CA LYS A 310 22.59 -4.70 14.49
C LYS A 310 22.53 -3.35 15.18
N THR A 311 22.70 -2.27 14.41
CA THR A 311 22.86 -0.92 14.95
C THR A 311 21.62 -0.08 14.72
N VAL A 312 21.41 0.94 15.56
CA VAL A 312 20.35 1.95 15.33
C VAL A 312 20.47 2.58 13.95
N LYS A 313 21.70 2.77 13.46
CA LYS A 313 21.97 3.30 12.12
C LYS A 313 21.41 2.40 11.02
N ASP A 314 21.53 1.07 11.13
CA ASP A 314 20.98 0.15 10.12
C ASP A 314 19.47 0.34 9.95
N PHE A 315 18.75 0.47 11.06
CA PHE A 315 17.31 0.75 11.05
C PHE A 315 17.00 2.12 10.47
N GLN A 316 17.75 3.14 10.88
CA GLN A 316 17.56 4.50 10.38
C GLN A 316 17.82 4.58 8.87
N ASP A 317 18.88 3.98 8.36
CA ASP A 317 19.22 4.00 6.95
C ASP A 317 18.12 3.35 6.10
N LYS A 318 17.58 2.18 6.53
CA LYS A 318 16.48 1.52 5.83
C LYS A 318 15.15 2.29 5.94
N VAL A 319 14.75 2.69 7.15
CA VAL A 319 13.44 3.34 7.36
C VAL A 319 13.43 4.75 6.80
N HIS A 320 14.48 5.55 7.03
CA HIS A 320 14.51 6.94 6.54
C HIS A 320 14.61 7.01 5.02
N SER A 321 15.31 6.09 4.36
CA SER A 321 15.35 6.07 2.88
C SER A 321 13.95 5.85 2.30
N THR A 322 13.19 4.91 2.86
CA THR A 322 11.80 4.66 2.46
C THR A 322 10.85 5.80 2.82
N LEU A 323 10.89 6.31 4.05
CA LEU A 323 10.08 7.46 4.45
C LEU A 323 10.40 8.73 3.63
N SER A 324 11.65 8.90 3.20
CA SER A 324 12.04 10.01 2.32
C SER A 324 11.46 9.86 0.92
N SER A 325 11.39 8.64 0.37
CA SER A 325 10.79 8.42 -0.94
C SER A 325 9.28 8.68 -0.92
N TYR A 326 8.60 8.31 0.17
CA TYR A 326 7.18 8.63 0.36
C TYR A 326 6.96 10.15 0.47
N GLN A 327 7.79 10.84 1.26
CA GLN A 327 7.75 12.30 1.35
C GLN A 327 7.95 12.96 -0.02
N GLN A 328 8.91 12.49 -0.80
CA GLN A 328 9.16 13.02 -2.15
C GLN A 328 8.02 12.74 -3.11
N SER A 329 7.32 11.61 -2.98
CA SER A 329 6.14 11.31 -3.80
C SER A 329 4.99 12.26 -3.45
N LEU A 330 4.71 12.44 -2.16
CA LEU A 330 3.68 13.35 -1.67
C LEU A 330 3.98 14.79 -2.08
N GLU A 331 5.21 15.27 -1.89
CA GLU A 331 5.61 16.63 -2.27
C GLU A 331 5.59 16.87 -3.80
N LYS A 332 5.59 15.81 -4.62
CA LYS A 332 5.37 15.93 -6.08
C LYS A 332 3.89 15.99 -6.45
N GLU A 333 3.02 15.47 -5.60
CA GLU A 333 1.58 15.37 -5.83
C GLU A 333 0.80 16.52 -5.22
N ALA A 334 1.26 17.02 -4.07
CA ALA A 334 0.58 18.05 -3.30
C ALA A 334 1.58 18.88 -2.49
N HIS A 335 1.39 20.20 -2.51
CA HIS A 335 2.06 21.11 -1.59
C HIS A 335 1.04 21.70 -0.60
N ILE A 336 1.21 21.36 0.67
CA ILE A 336 0.33 21.80 1.76
C ILE A 336 0.97 23.02 2.43
N ASN A 337 0.47 24.22 2.13
CA ASN A 337 0.98 25.49 2.68
C ASN A 337 0.46 25.78 4.10
N MET A 338 0.59 24.80 4.98
CA MET A 338 0.29 24.93 6.40
C MET A 338 1.11 23.91 7.21
N PRO A 339 1.31 24.13 8.53
CA PRO A 339 2.03 23.18 9.37
C PRO A 339 1.36 21.82 9.31
N HIS A 340 2.09 20.81 8.83
CA HIS A 340 1.65 19.42 8.75
C HIS A 340 2.80 18.48 9.13
N LYS A 341 2.47 17.26 9.53
CA LYS A 341 3.47 16.23 9.82
C LYS A 341 4.14 15.76 8.53
N LYS A 342 5.46 15.65 8.56
CA LYS A 342 6.26 15.02 7.49
C LYS A 342 6.63 13.59 7.88
N PHE A 343 6.82 12.73 6.89
CA PHE A 343 7.32 11.36 7.12
C PHE A 343 8.66 11.38 7.85
N THR A 344 9.56 12.32 7.50
CA THR A 344 10.94 12.38 7.99
C THR A 344 11.21 13.50 8.99
N SER A 345 10.19 14.10 9.60
CA SER A 345 10.43 15.18 10.57
C SER A 345 11.31 14.70 11.71
N LYS A 346 12.51 15.29 11.88
CA LYS A 346 13.27 15.16 13.13
C LYS A 346 12.33 15.61 14.26
N ALA A 347 12.09 14.74 15.23
CA ALA A 347 11.48 15.18 16.47
C ALA A 347 12.33 16.36 16.97
N LYS A 348 11.72 17.54 17.13
CA LYS A 348 12.37 18.59 17.93
C LYS A 348 12.59 17.92 19.29
N ALA A 349 13.86 17.76 19.68
CA ALA A 349 14.19 17.27 21.01
C ALA A 349 13.48 18.19 22.00
N ALA A 350 12.53 17.61 22.74
CA ALA A 350 11.80 18.29 23.80
C ALA A 350 12.67 18.33 25.06
#